data_AF-A0A667I236-F1
#
_entry.id   AF-A0A667I236-F1
#
_cell.length_a   1.000
_cell.length_b   1.000
_cell.length_c   1.000
_cell.angle_alpha   90.00
_cell.angle_beta   90.00
_cell.angle_gamma   90.00
#
_symmetry.space_group_name_H-M   'P 1'
#
loop_
_entity.id
_entity.type
_entity.pdbx_description
1 polymer ?
#
loop_
_entity_poly.entity_id
_entity_poly.type
_entity_poly.pdbx_seq_one_letter_code
_entity_poly.pdbx_strand_id
1 'polypeptide(L)'
;LSASSFCVSPRKSPYQRLSRRMRDISGDRGVLKDVIREGAGELVTPDASVLVKYSGYLEHMDKPFDSNCFRKTPRLMKLGEDITLWGMELGLLSMRRGELARFLFKPAYAYGTLGCPPLIPPNTTVLFEIELLDFLDSAESDKFCALSAEQQDQFPLQKVLKVAATEREFGNYLFRQSRFYDAKVRYKRALLLLHRRSAPPEEQHLVEAAKLLVLLNLSFTYLKLERPATALRYGEQALIIDRKNAKALFRCGQVCWRAGTGEQMPKKR
;
A
#
# COMPACT_ATOMS: atom_id res chain seq x y z
N LEU A 1 -50.12 49.47 5.90
CA LEU A 1 -50.03 47.99 5.79
C LEU A 1 -48.56 47.63 5.63
N SER A 2 -47.90 47.24 6.72
CA SER A 2 -46.48 46.86 6.70
C SER A 2 -46.32 45.47 6.07
N ALA A 3 -45.59 45.37 4.98
CA ALA A 3 -45.18 44.08 4.43
C ALA A 3 -44.11 43.48 5.35
N SER A 4 -44.52 42.52 6.18
CA SER A 4 -43.64 41.64 6.93
C SER A 4 -42.87 40.77 5.95
N SER A 5 -41.62 41.13 5.69
CA SER A 5 -40.66 40.31 4.97
C SER A 5 -40.34 39.08 5.81
N PHE A 6 -40.91 37.93 5.43
CA PHE A 6 -40.53 36.65 5.99
C PHE A 6 -39.10 36.34 5.54
N CYS A 7 -38.12 36.56 6.41
CA CYS A 7 -36.76 36.02 6.24
C CYS A 7 -36.81 34.50 6.29
N VAL A 8 -36.97 33.85 5.14
CA VAL A 8 -36.71 32.42 4.98
C VAL A 8 -35.22 32.21 5.21
N SER A 9 -34.87 31.62 6.36
CA SER A 9 -33.49 31.17 6.60
C SER A 9 -33.04 30.30 5.42
N PRO A 10 -31.87 30.55 4.79
CA PRO A 10 -31.43 29.78 3.64
C PRO A 10 -31.41 28.30 4.01
N ARG A 11 -32.07 27.46 3.19
CA ARG A 11 -32.10 26.01 3.40
C ARG A 11 -30.65 25.52 3.40
N LYS A 12 -30.19 25.06 4.57
CA LYS A 12 -28.83 24.57 4.78
C LYS A 12 -28.51 23.46 3.78
N SER A 13 -27.34 23.51 3.15
CA SER A 13 -26.93 22.55 2.14
C SER A 13 -26.81 21.12 2.70
N PRO A 14 -26.90 20.05 1.89
CA PRO A 14 -26.71 18.67 2.34
C PRO A 14 -25.42 18.46 3.16
N TYR A 15 -24.28 18.95 2.69
CA TYR A 15 -23.00 18.84 3.39
C TYR A 15 -22.96 19.69 4.66
N GLN A 16 -23.61 20.86 4.69
CA GLN A 16 -23.76 21.62 5.93
C GLN A 16 -24.54 20.82 7.00
N ARG A 17 -25.61 20.12 6.60
CA ARG A 17 -26.37 19.27 7.53
C ARG A 17 -25.56 18.07 7.99
N LEU A 18 -24.84 17.42 7.08
CA LEU A 18 -23.96 16.29 7.38
C LEU A 18 -22.87 16.71 8.39
N SER A 19 -22.16 17.80 8.10
CA SER A 19 -21.03 18.31 8.89
C SER A 19 -21.31 18.54 10.38
N ARG A 20 -22.57 18.70 10.80
CA ARG A 20 -22.94 18.90 12.21
C ARG A 20 -22.77 17.67 13.07
N ARG A 21 -22.91 16.50 12.46
CA ARG A 21 -22.83 15.20 13.16
C ARG A 21 -21.45 14.56 13.02
N MET A 22 -20.63 15.10 12.13
CA MET A 22 -19.28 14.61 11.90
C MET A 22 -18.30 15.16 12.94
N ARG A 23 -17.38 14.30 13.38
CA ARG A 23 -16.27 14.63 14.27
C ARG A 23 -15.23 15.45 13.52
N ASP A 24 -14.75 16.51 14.14
CA ASP A 24 -13.59 17.27 13.64
C ASP A 24 -12.30 16.55 14.01
N ILE A 25 -11.48 16.22 13.01
CA ILE A 25 -10.18 15.54 13.21
C ILE A 25 -8.99 16.44 12.91
N SER A 26 -9.18 17.60 12.27
CA SER A 26 -8.11 18.57 12.04
C SER A 26 -8.09 19.68 13.10
N GLY A 27 -9.19 19.87 13.84
CA GLY A 27 -9.31 20.85 14.93
C GLY A 27 -9.74 22.25 14.47
N ASP A 28 -9.72 22.50 13.16
CA ASP A 28 -10.14 23.73 12.49
C ASP A 28 -11.41 23.57 11.64
N ARG A 29 -12.13 22.45 11.81
CA ARG A 29 -13.30 22.04 11.01
C ARG A 29 -13.00 21.82 9.52
N GLY A 30 -11.72 21.71 9.16
CA GLY A 30 -11.23 21.47 7.81
C GLY A 30 -11.42 20.04 7.32
N VAL A 31 -11.26 19.06 8.21
CA VAL A 31 -11.47 17.64 7.95
C VAL A 31 -12.46 17.09 8.96
N LEU A 32 -13.62 16.70 8.46
CA LEU A 32 -14.69 16.14 9.29
C LEU A 32 -14.90 14.68 8.94
N LYS A 33 -15.06 13.82 9.96
CA LYS A 33 -15.18 12.37 9.85
C LYS A 33 -16.49 11.86 10.41
N ASP A 34 -17.09 10.89 9.72
CA ASP A 34 -18.24 10.11 10.16
C ASP A 34 -17.96 8.62 9.91
N VAL A 35 -17.94 7.82 10.97
CA VAL A 35 -17.63 6.39 10.86
C VAL A 35 -18.91 5.64 10.48
N ILE A 36 -18.89 4.95 9.34
CA ILE A 36 -20.01 4.12 8.88
C ILE A 36 -19.86 2.70 9.42
N ARG A 37 -18.63 2.17 9.42
CA ARG A 37 -18.28 0.86 9.98
C ARG A 37 -16.97 0.98 10.71
N GLU A 38 -16.98 0.58 11.97
CA GLU A 38 -15.77 0.55 12.80
C GLU A 38 -14.74 -0.44 12.24
N GLY A 39 -13.47 -0.05 12.33
CA GLY A 39 -12.33 -0.93 12.11
C GLY A 39 -11.84 -1.55 13.42
N ALA A 40 -10.79 -2.35 13.33
CA ALA A 40 -10.17 -3.01 14.48
C ALA A 40 -8.65 -2.86 14.47
N GLY A 41 -8.04 -3.10 15.64
CA GLY A 41 -6.60 -2.98 15.81
C GLY A 41 -6.13 -1.54 15.92
N GLU A 42 -4.86 -1.30 15.65
CA GLU A 42 -4.21 0.00 15.81
C GLU A 42 -4.64 1.00 14.73
N LEU A 43 -4.38 2.28 15.01
CA LEU A 43 -4.49 3.34 14.01
C LEU A 43 -3.39 3.18 12.96
N VAL A 44 -3.64 3.70 11.77
CA VAL A 44 -2.61 3.78 10.74
C VAL A 44 -1.47 4.67 11.22
N THR A 45 -0.23 4.17 11.10
CA THR A 45 0.97 4.93 11.45
C THR A 45 1.38 5.88 10.31
N PRO A 46 2.07 6.99 10.62
CA PRO A 46 2.75 7.78 9.60
C PRO A 46 3.67 6.91 8.74
N ASP A 47 3.84 7.27 7.47
CA ASP A 47 4.62 6.52 6.49
C ASP A 47 4.10 5.07 6.24
N ALA A 48 2.92 4.67 6.72
CA ALA A 48 2.41 3.34 6.41
C ALA A 48 2.09 3.18 4.91
N SER A 49 2.20 1.94 4.43
CA SER A 49 1.67 1.55 3.12
C SER A 49 0.22 1.08 3.28
N VAL A 50 -0.74 1.82 2.73
CA VAL A 50 -2.18 1.57 2.90
C VAL A 50 -2.82 0.92 1.67
N LEU A 51 -3.84 0.11 1.93
CA LEU A 51 -4.76 -0.46 0.96
C LEU A 51 -6.14 0.14 1.18
N VAL A 52 -6.58 0.98 0.25
CA VAL A 52 -7.82 1.74 0.42
C VAL A 52 -8.71 1.62 -0.80
N LYS A 53 -10.01 1.51 -0.56
CA LYS A 53 -11.03 1.83 -1.57
C LYS A 53 -11.60 3.20 -1.24
N TYR A 54 -11.89 4.00 -2.26
CA TYR A 54 -12.52 5.28 -2.05
C TYR A 54 -13.40 5.71 -3.22
N SER A 55 -14.33 6.62 -2.93
CA SER A 55 -15.10 7.37 -3.91
C SER A 55 -15.30 8.80 -3.42
N GLY A 56 -14.99 9.77 -4.28
CA GLY A 56 -15.10 11.21 -4.03
C GLY A 56 -16.31 11.81 -4.75
N TYR A 57 -17.08 12.65 -4.06
CA TYR A 57 -18.34 13.22 -4.52
C TYR A 57 -18.37 14.74 -4.34
N LEU A 58 -18.96 15.41 -5.33
CA LEU A 58 -19.35 16.81 -5.24
C LEU A 58 -20.76 16.92 -4.67
N GLU A 59 -21.04 18.03 -3.99
CA GLU A 59 -22.37 18.25 -3.42
C GLU A 59 -23.42 18.23 -4.53
N HIS A 60 -24.56 17.58 -4.28
CA HIS A 60 -25.66 17.40 -5.24
C HIS A 60 -25.35 16.51 -6.46
N MET A 61 -24.20 15.82 -6.48
CA MET A 61 -23.89 14.85 -7.52
C MET A 61 -23.95 13.42 -6.97
N ASP A 62 -24.74 12.56 -7.63
CA ASP A 62 -24.85 11.14 -7.26
C ASP A 62 -23.69 10.29 -7.80
N LYS A 63 -23.01 10.77 -8.85
CA LYS A 63 -21.86 10.09 -9.44
C LYS A 63 -20.56 10.63 -8.84
N PRO A 64 -19.63 9.75 -8.43
CA PRO A 64 -18.34 10.20 -7.94
C PRO A 64 -17.51 10.84 -9.06
N PHE A 65 -16.78 11.89 -8.75
CA PHE A 65 -15.83 12.50 -9.68
C PHE A 65 -14.51 11.71 -9.75
N ASP A 66 -14.18 10.97 -8.68
CA ASP A 66 -13.06 10.04 -8.63
C ASP A 66 -13.44 8.81 -7.78
N SER A 67 -13.01 7.63 -8.19
CA SER A 67 -13.25 6.38 -7.48
C SER A 67 -12.23 5.35 -7.90
N ASN A 68 -11.81 4.47 -6.98
CA ASN A 68 -10.99 3.31 -7.32
C ASN A 68 -11.74 1.98 -7.10
N CYS A 69 -13.02 2.03 -6.74
CA CYS A 69 -13.83 0.86 -6.38
C CYS A 69 -14.04 -0.13 -7.54
N PHE A 70 -13.88 0.33 -8.79
CA PHE A 70 -13.95 -0.53 -9.98
C PHE A 70 -12.75 -1.46 -10.13
N ARG A 71 -11.64 -1.21 -9.43
CA ARG A 71 -10.46 -2.06 -9.48
C ARG A 71 -10.66 -3.28 -8.59
N LYS A 72 -10.45 -4.48 -9.16
CA LYS A 72 -10.48 -5.74 -8.39
C LYS A 72 -9.48 -5.72 -7.23
N THR A 73 -8.31 -5.14 -7.45
CA THR A 73 -7.23 -5.03 -6.45
C THR A 73 -6.77 -3.57 -6.34
N PRO A 74 -7.02 -2.90 -5.19
CA PRO A 74 -6.51 -1.56 -4.96
C PRO A 74 -4.98 -1.51 -4.95
N ARG A 75 -4.42 -0.41 -5.42
CA ARG A 75 -2.97 -0.15 -5.38
C ARG A 75 -2.55 0.01 -3.91
N LEU A 76 -1.39 -0.55 -3.55
CA LEU A 76 -0.74 -0.23 -2.27
C LEU A 76 -0.15 1.17 -2.40
N MET A 77 -0.55 2.09 -1.54
CA MET A 77 -0.13 3.49 -1.60
C MET A 77 0.62 3.86 -0.32
N LYS A 78 1.75 4.54 -0.47
CA LYS A 78 2.54 5.04 0.65
C LYS A 78 2.01 6.40 1.14
N LEU A 79 1.66 6.51 2.42
CA LEU A 79 1.35 7.81 3.04
C LEU A 79 2.59 8.71 2.98
N GLY A 80 2.38 10.01 2.75
CA GLY A 80 3.44 10.99 2.53
C GLY A 80 4.06 11.02 1.12
N GLU A 81 3.79 10.01 0.28
CA GLU A 81 4.38 9.91 -1.08
C GLU A 81 3.33 9.76 -2.19
N ASP A 82 2.47 8.74 -2.11
CA ASP A 82 1.50 8.40 -3.16
C ASP A 82 0.13 9.07 -2.99
N ILE A 83 -0.20 9.52 -1.77
CA ILE A 83 -1.48 10.14 -1.43
C ILE A 83 -1.27 11.65 -1.33
N THR A 84 -1.72 12.37 -2.36
CA THR A 84 -1.44 13.81 -2.51
C THR A 84 -2.52 14.71 -1.92
N LEU A 85 -3.72 14.17 -1.65
CA LEU A 85 -4.81 14.92 -1.07
C LEU A 85 -4.64 14.98 0.45
N TRP A 86 -4.26 16.15 0.97
CA TRP A 86 -3.90 16.31 2.38
C TRP A 86 -5.02 15.87 3.35
N GLY A 87 -6.27 16.20 3.05
CA GLY A 87 -7.42 15.75 3.85
C GLY A 87 -7.56 14.23 3.88
N MET A 88 -7.24 13.54 2.78
CA MET A 88 -7.26 12.08 2.72
C MET A 88 -6.16 11.45 3.56
N GLU A 89 -4.96 12.03 3.55
CA GLU A 89 -3.85 11.58 4.39
C GLU A 89 -4.19 11.70 5.89
N LEU A 90 -4.67 12.87 6.32
CA LEU A 90 -5.15 13.07 7.71
C LEU A 90 -6.32 12.14 8.05
N GLY A 91 -7.24 11.94 7.11
CA GLY A 91 -8.35 11.02 7.24
C GLY A 91 -7.88 9.60 7.53
N LEU A 92 -6.94 9.09 6.74
CA LEU A 92 -6.41 7.73 6.85
C LEU A 92 -5.64 7.50 8.15
N LEU A 93 -4.87 8.47 8.63
CA LEU A 93 -4.19 8.42 9.94
C LEU A 93 -5.17 8.27 11.11
N SER A 94 -6.42 8.69 10.92
CA SER A 94 -7.47 8.52 11.93
C SER A 94 -8.19 7.16 11.87
N MET A 95 -7.90 6.32 10.87
CA MET A 95 -8.63 5.09 10.60
C MET A 95 -7.97 3.85 11.20
N ARG A 96 -8.79 2.81 11.44
CA ARG A 96 -8.36 1.45 11.80
C ARG A 96 -8.61 0.47 10.67
N ARG A 97 -7.91 -0.68 10.69
CA ARG A 97 -8.07 -1.72 9.66
C ARG A 97 -9.53 -2.18 9.54
N GLY A 98 -10.05 -2.23 8.32
CA GLY A 98 -11.43 -2.61 8.01
C GLY A 98 -12.47 -1.48 8.14
N GLU A 99 -12.06 -0.30 8.63
CA GLU A 99 -12.94 0.84 8.83
C GLU A 99 -13.47 1.38 7.50
N LEU A 100 -14.76 1.73 7.48
CA LEU A 100 -15.39 2.49 6.41
C LEU A 100 -15.89 3.80 7.00
N ALA A 101 -15.43 4.93 6.47
CA ALA A 101 -15.79 6.25 6.96
C ALA A 101 -16.05 7.23 5.82
N ARG A 102 -16.89 8.23 6.12
CA ARG A 102 -17.13 9.41 5.30
C ARG A 102 -16.28 10.56 5.82
N PHE A 103 -15.74 11.32 4.90
CA PHE A 103 -14.95 12.50 5.19
C PHE A 103 -15.43 13.69 4.37
N LEU A 104 -15.68 14.83 5.03
CA LEU A 104 -15.80 16.11 4.34
C LEU A 104 -14.47 16.84 4.43
N PHE A 105 -13.88 17.12 3.27
CA PHE A 105 -12.67 17.92 3.15
C PHE A 105 -13.03 19.33 2.67
N LYS A 106 -12.71 20.33 3.48
CA LYS A 106 -12.76 21.73 3.08
C LYS A 106 -11.73 22.02 1.99
N PRO A 107 -11.89 23.12 1.22
CA PRO A 107 -11.01 23.39 0.08
C PRO A 107 -9.52 23.39 0.44
N ALA A 108 -9.14 23.94 1.59
CA ALA A 108 -7.75 23.96 2.08
C ALA A 108 -7.14 22.57 2.28
N TYR A 109 -7.96 21.53 2.50
CA TYR A 109 -7.56 20.14 2.66
C TYR A 109 -7.88 19.29 1.41
N ALA A 110 -8.32 19.93 0.33
CA ALA A 110 -8.71 19.28 -0.91
C ALA A 110 -8.08 19.98 -2.12
N TYR A 111 -8.89 20.59 -2.99
CA TYR A 111 -8.45 21.17 -4.27
C TYR A 111 -8.27 22.70 -4.23
N GLY A 112 -8.34 23.30 -3.05
CA GLY A 112 -8.02 24.71 -2.82
C GLY A 112 -8.89 25.71 -3.58
N THR A 113 -8.34 26.92 -3.74
CA THR A 113 -8.99 28.04 -4.43
C THR A 113 -9.06 27.86 -5.93
N LEU A 114 -8.19 27.04 -6.52
CA LEU A 114 -8.16 26.80 -7.96
C LEU A 114 -9.11 25.66 -8.39
N GLY A 115 -9.42 24.73 -7.48
CA GLY A 115 -10.15 23.51 -7.82
C GLY A 115 -9.31 22.58 -8.70
N CYS A 116 -9.98 21.78 -9.53
CA CYS A 116 -9.39 20.95 -10.57
C CYS A 116 -10.28 20.98 -11.83
N PRO A 117 -10.20 22.05 -12.64
CA PRO A 117 -11.06 22.20 -13.82
C PRO A 117 -10.84 21.09 -14.86
N PRO A 118 -11.90 20.68 -15.60
CA PRO A 118 -13.29 21.13 -15.49
C PRO A 118 -14.10 20.40 -14.41
N LEU A 119 -13.50 19.42 -13.72
CA LEU A 119 -14.21 18.48 -12.85
C LEU A 119 -14.61 19.09 -11.51
N ILE A 120 -13.70 19.80 -10.86
CA ILE A 120 -13.88 20.32 -9.50
C ILE A 120 -13.76 21.84 -9.53
N PRO A 121 -14.83 22.59 -9.18
CA PRO A 121 -14.77 24.04 -9.15
C PRO A 121 -13.82 24.59 -8.05
N PRO A 122 -13.37 25.84 -8.19
CA PRO A 122 -12.76 26.63 -7.12
C PRO A 122 -13.49 26.54 -5.78
N ASN A 123 -12.74 26.48 -4.66
CA ASN A 123 -13.28 26.56 -3.30
C ASN A 123 -14.35 25.50 -2.95
N THR A 124 -14.23 24.30 -3.53
CA THR A 124 -15.23 23.25 -3.33
C THR A 124 -14.95 22.37 -2.11
N THR A 125 -15.96 22.14 -1.27
CA THR A 125 -15.93 21.08 -0.25
C THR A 125 -16.29 19.76 -0.92
N VAL A 126 -15.49 18.72 -0.70
CA VAL A 126 -15.70 17.38 -1.29
C VAL A 126 -16.00 16.36 -0.20
N LEU A 127 -16.84 15.38 -0.52
CA LEU A 127 -17.11 14.23 0.34
C LEU A 127 -16.32 13.03 -0.20
N PHE A 128 -15.59 12.34 0.66
CA PHE A 128 -14.98 11.06 0.33
C PHE A 128 -15.57 9.96 1.21
N GLU A 129 -16.01 8.87 0.59
CA GLU A 129 -16.21 7.60 1.29
C GLU A 129 -14.93 6.78 1.14
N ILE A 130 -14.32 6.38 2.25
CA ILE A 130 -13.04 5.67 2.27
C ILE A 130 -13.19 4.40 3.10
N GLU A 131 -12.83 3.27 2.51
CA GLU A 131 -12.68 1.98 3.17
C GLU A 131 -11.18 1.66 3.29
N LEU A 132 -10.68 1.58 4.52
CA LEU A 132 -9.32 1.11 4.80
C LEU A 132 -9.34 -0.42 4.87
N LEU A 133 -8.89 -1.07 3.81
CA LEU A 133 -8.86 -2.54 3.77
C LEU A 133 -7.74 -3.09 4.65
N ASP A 134 -6.54 -2.54 4.51
CA ASP A 134 -5.37 -2.95 5.28
C ASP A 134 -4.28 -1.88 5.26
N PHE A 135 -3.28 -2.01 6.13
CA PHE A 135 -2.05 -1.23 6.08
C PHE A 135 -0.85 -2.03 6.62
N LEU A 136 0.32 -1.66 6.13
CA LEU A 136 1.62 -2.18 6.55
C LEU A 136 2.44 -1.03 7.11
N ASP A 137 2.79 -1.11 8.39
CA ASP A 137 3.80 -0.24 8.96
C ASP A 137 5.17 -0.64 8.42
N SER A 138 5.66 0.09 7.42
CA SER A 138 6.96 -0.13 6.80
C SER A 138 7.95 1.00 7.05
N ALA A 139 7.64 1.93 7.97
CA ALA A 139 8.40 3.17 8.17
C ALA A 139 9.89 2.92 8.45
N GLU A 140 10.20 2.05 9.42
CA GLU A 140 11.57 1.72 9.79
C GLU A 140 12.37 1.08 8.65
N SER A 141 11.73 0.17 7.91
CA SER A 141 12.36 -0.52 6.79
C SER A 141 12.60 0.43 5.61
N ASP A 142 11.62 1.28 5.30
CA ASP A 142 11.72 2.24 4.21
C ASP A 142 12.78 3.30 4.51
N LYS A 143 12.84 3.82 5.75
CA LYS A 143 13.91 4.73 6.21
C LYS A 143 15.28 4.11 6.04
N PHE A 144 15.45 2.84 6.44
CA PHE A 144 16.71 2.13 6.27
C PHE A 144 17.08 1.95 4.79
N CYS A 145 16.10 1.58 3.95
CA CYS A 145 16.31 1.38 2.52
C CYS A 145 16.62 2.69 1.76
N ALA A 146 16.21 3.84 2.29
CA ALA A 146 16.49 5.16 1.71
C ALA A 146 17.91 5.67 2.01
N LEU A 147 18.61 5.09 3.00
CA LEU A 147 20.01 5.42 3.29
C LEU A 147 20.95 5.06 2.13
N SER A 148 22.07 5.78 2.01
CA SER A 148 23.14 5.42 1.06
C SER A 148 23.79 4.08 1.44
N ALA A 149 24.50 3.46 0.50
CA ALA A 149 25.17 2.18 0.79
C ALA A 149 26.20 2.33 1.92
N GLU A 150 26.94 3.44 1.94
CA GLU A 150 27.95 3.75 2.96
C GLU A 150 27.30 3.93 4.34
N GLN A 151 26.13 4.57 4.40
CA GLN A 151 25.37 4.74 5.64
C GLN A 151 24.80 3.41 6.13
N GLN A 152 24.26 2.59 5.23
CA GLN A 152 23.78 1.24 5.57
C GLN A 152 24.90 0.37 6.14
N ASP A 153 26.12 0.52 5.63
CA ASP A 153 27.25 -0.30 6.04
C ASP A 153 27.77 0.01 7.45
N GLN A 154 27.50 1.21 7.97
CA GLN A 154 27.79 1.59 9.35
C GLN A 154 26.96 0.81 10.37
N PHE A 155 25.84 0.22 9.96
CA PHE A 155 25.02 -0.59 10.85
C PHE A 155 25.58 -2.02 11.02
N PRO A 156 25.37 -2.64 12.19
CA PRO A 156 25.77 -4.04 12.40
C PRO A 156 25.01 -4.97 11.46
N LEU A 157 25.64 -6.09 11.08
CA LEU A 157 25.04 -7.08 10.17
C LEU A 157 23.64 -7.51 10.64
N GLN A 158 23.45 -7.67 11.95
CA GLN A 158 22.18 -8.07 12.54
C GLN A 158 21.03 -7.08 12.25
N LYS A 159 21.31 -5.78 12.17
CA LYS A 159 20.29 -4.79 11.77
C LYS A 159 19.89 -4.99 10.31
N VAL A 160 20.86 -5.21 9.41
CA VAL A 160 20.61 -5.46 7.99
C VAL A 160 19.79 -6.74 7.80
N LEU A 161 20.17 -7.82 8.48
CA LEU A 161 19.46 -9.10 8.45
C LEU A 161 18.01 -8.95 8.95
N LYS A 162 17.80 -8.19 10.04
CA LYS A 162 16.46 -7.90 10.57
C LYS A 162 15.60 -7.12 9.58
N VAL A 163 16.17 -6.10 8.91
CA VAL A 163 15.44 -5.33 7.89
C VAL A 163 15.11 -6.20 6.67
N ALA A 164 16.06 -7.00 6.19
CA ALA A 164 15.83 -7.94 5.09
C ALA A 164 14.76 -9.00 5.44
N ALA A 165 14.75 -9.50 6.68
CA ALA A 165 13.72 -10.40 7.17
C ALA A 165 12.34 -9.73 7.20
N THR A 166 12.28 -8.47 7.66
CA THR A 166 11.05 -7.67 7.67
C THR A 166 10.50 -7.45 6.26
N GLU A 167 11.34 -7.06 5.30
CA GLU A 167 10.94 -6.93 3.89
C GLU A 167 10.45 -8.26 3.30
N ARG A 168 11.11 -9.38 3.64
CA ARG A 168 10.66 -10.72 3.26
C ARG A 168 9.28 -11.04 3.87
N GLU A 169 9.02 -10.65 5.11
CA GLU A 169 7.74 -10.86 5.78
C GLU A 169 6.61 -10.02 5.17
N PHE A 170 6.87 -8.76 4.82
CA PHE A 170 5.95 -7.96 4.02
C PHE A 170 5.67 -8.60 2.66
N GLY A 171 6.71 -9.12 2.00
CA GLY A 171 6.57 -9.90 0.78
C GLY A 171 5.67 -11.13 0.97
N ASN A 172 5.86 -11.89 2.05
CA ASN A 172 5.04 -13.06 2.37
C ASN A 172 3.58 -12.69 2.59
N TYR A 173 3.34 -11.61 3.35
CA TYR A 173 2.00 -11.11 3.60
C TYR A 173 1.31 -10.73 2.28
N LEU A 174 1.96 -9.94 1.42
CA LEU A 174 1.42 -9.55 0.12
C LEU A 174 1.20 -10.76 -0.79
N PHE A 175 2.09 -11.75 -0.74
CA PHE A 175 1.97 -12.97 -1.51
C PHE A 175 0.71 -13.77 -1.13
N ARG A 176 0.38 -13.88 0.17
CA ARG A 176 -0.84 -14.56 0.64
C ARG A 176 -2.11 -13.86 0.16
N GLN A 177 -2.05 -12.54 -0.01
CA GLN A 177 -3.11 -11.73 -0.59
C GLN A 177 -3.17 -11.79 -2.13
N SER A 178 -2.42 -12.72 -2.76
CA SER A 178 -2.27 -12.85 -4.21
C SER A 178 -1.71 -11.61 -4.92
N ARG A 179 -1.05 -10.72 -4.17
CA ARG A 179 -0.43 -9.50 -4.68
C ARG A 179 1.00 -9.74 -5.10
N PHE A 180 1.18 -10.63 -6.06
CA PHE A 180 2.50 -11.14 -6.44
C PHE A 180 3.46 -10.05 -6.95
N TYR A 181 2.94 -9.01 -7.61
CA TYR A 181 3.78 -7.90 -8.07
C TYR A 181 4.36 -7.10 -6.88
N ASP A 182 3.53 -6.77 -5.90
CA ASP A 182 3.93 -6.02 -4.71
C ASP A 182 4.86 -6.88 -3.83
N ALA A 183 4.55 -8.17 -3.68
CA ALA A 183 5.41 -9.13 -2.99
C ALA A 183 6.81 -9.20 -3.61
N LYS A 184 6.90 -9.26 -4.95
CA LYS A 184 8.16 -9.23 -5.71
C LYS A 184 8.97 -7.97 -5.39
N VAL A 185 8.36 -6.80 -5.26
CA VAL A 185 9.07 -5.55 -4.93
C VAL A 185 9.75 -5.67 -3.56
N ARG A 186 9.02 -6.12 -2.54
CA ARG A 186 9.54 -6.31 -1.18
C ARG A 186 10.64 -7.37 -1.12
N TYR A 187 10.46 -8.52 -1.76
CA TYR A 187 11.53 -9.53 -1.83
C TYR A 187 12.78 -9.05 -2.55
N LYS A 188 12.65 -8.24 -3.61
CA LYS A 188 13.81 -7.65 -4.29
C LYS A 188 14.56 -6.65 -3.42
N ARG A 189 13.85 -5.85 -2.62
CA ARG A 189 14.47 -4.97 -1.62
C ARG A 189 15.27 -5.80 -0.61
N ALA A 190 14.69 -6.85 -0.05
CA ALA A 190 15.39 -7.78 0.84
C ALA A 190 16.66 -8.36 0.21
N LEU A 191 16.57 -8.86 -1.03
CA LEU A 191 17.72 -9.43 -1.73
C LEU A 191 18.82 -8.40 -2.01
N LEU A 192 18.44 -7.16 -2.37
CA LEU A 192 19.38 -6.07 -2.61
C LEU A 192 20.22 -5.75 -1.36
N LEU A 193 19.57 -5.67 -0.19
CA LEU A 193 20.25 -5.46 1.09
C LEU A 193 21.26 -6.59 1.39
N LEU A 194 20.86 -7.84 1.15
CA LEU A 194 21.71 -9.02 1.39
C LEU A 194 22.84 -9.17 0.38
N HIS A 195 22.69 -8.70 -0.86
CA HIS A 195 23.76 -8.76 -1.87
C HIS A 195 24.84 -7.71 -1.63
N ARG A 196 24.47 -6.52 -1.16
CA ARG A 196 25.42 -5.42 -0.94
C ARG A 196 26.29 -5.64 0.29
N ARG A 197 25.77 -6.36 1.28
CA ARG A 197 26.45 -6.52 2.56
C ARG A 197 27.62 -7.50 2.44
N SER A 198 28.83 -7.00 2.70
CA SER A 198 29.99 -7.83 3.01
C SER A 198 29.87 -8.35 4.45
N ALA A 199 30.02 -9.66 4.64
CA ALA A 199 30.02 -10.28 5.96
C ALA A 199 31.38 -10.96 6.22
N PRO A 200 31.86 -10.96 7.48
CA PRO A 200 33.00 -11.77 7.86
C PRO A 200 32.76 -13.26 7.53
N PRO A 201 33.82 -14.06 7.30
CA PRO A 201 33.67 -15.49 6.99
C PRO A 201 32.80 -16.27 7.98
N GLU A 202 32.90 -15.92 9.26
CA GLU A 202 32.14 -16.54 10.35
C GLU A 202 30.63 -16.29 10.23
N GLU A 203 30.22 -15.13 9.70
CA GLU A 203 28.81 -14.73 9.59
C GLU A 203 28.24 -14.88 8.17
N GLN A 204 29.07 -15.23 7.19
CA GLN A 204 28.66 -15.39 5.79
C GLN A 204 27.50 -16.40 5.65
N HIS A 205 27.50 -17.45 6.46
CA HIS A 205 26.43 -18.45 6.47
C HIS A 205 25.05 -17.86 6.83
N LEU A 206 24.99 -16.82 7.68
CA LEU A 206 23.75 -16.15 8.05
C LEU A 206 23.16 -15.38 6.86
N VAL A 207 24.03 -14.70 6.11
CA VAL A 207 23.66 -13.96 4.90
C VAL A 207 23.16 -14.92 3.82
N GLU A 208 23.87 -16.01 3.58
CA GLU A 208 23.46 -17.01 2.58
C GLU A 208 22.16 -17.72 2.97
N ALA A 209 21.96 -18.05 4.25
CA ALA A 209 20.69 -18.59 4.74
C ALA A 209 19.53 -17.61 4.51
N ALA A 210 19.72 -16.32 4.79
CA ALA A 210 18.72 -15.29 4.51
C ALA A 210 18.44 -15.13 3.01
N LYS A 211 19.49 -15.12 2.16
CA LYS A 211 19.36 -15.03 0.70
C LYS A 211 18.57 -16.22 0.15
N LEU A 212 18.88 -17.44 0.60
CA LEU A 212 18.19 -18.66 0.18
C LEU A 212 16.68 -18.53 0.35
N LEU A 213 16.21 -18.07 1.52
CA LEU A 213 14.79 -17.87 1.79
C LEU A 213 14.15 -16.85 0.83
N VAL A 214 14.83 -15.74 0.56
CA VAL A 214 14.34 -14.69 -0.35
C VAL A 214 14.33 -15.16 -1.80
N LEU A 215 15.37 -15.88 -2.25
CA LEU A 215 15.48 -16.43 -3.61
C LEU A 215 14.38 -17.46 -3.88
N LEU A 216 14.12 -18.35 -2.92
CA LEU A 216 13.00 -19.29 -3.00
C LEU A 216 11.66 -18.55 -3.13
N ASN A 217 11.46 -17.48 -2.38
CA ASN A 217 10.24 -16.68 -2.47
C ASN A 217 10.12 -15.95 -3.81
N LEU A 218 11.22 -15.38 -4.32
CA LEU A 218 11.26 -14.73 -5.65
C LEU A 218 10.96 -15.73 -6.77
N SER A 219 11.63 -16.90 -6.76
CA SER A 219 11.38 -17.96 -7.73
C SER A 219 9.90 -18.32 -7.79
N PHE A 220 9.26 -18.56 -6.63
CA PHE A 220 7.84 -18.87 -6.59
C PHE A 220 6.94 -17.72 -7.02
N THR A 221 7.30 -16.49 -6.63
CA THR A 221 6.56 -15.28 -7.03
C THR A 221 6.59 -15.07 -8.53
N TYR A 222 7.73 -15.32 -9.19
CA TYR A 222 7.84 -15.23 -10.63
C TYR A 222 7.08 -16.36 -11.36
N LEU A 223 6.93 -17.55 -10.77
CA LEU A 223 6.01 -18.56 -11.29
C LEU A 223 4.55 -18.08 -11.25
N LYS A 224 4.13 -17.44 -10.16
CA LYS A 224 2.79 -16.86 -10.02
C LYS A 224 2.54 -15.66 -10.94
N LEU A 225 3.61 -14.95 -11.31
CA LEU A 225 3.58 -13.87 -12.30
C LEU A 225 3.74 -14.36 -13.75
N GLU A 226 3.73 -15.68 -13.99
CA GLU A 226 3.86 -16.27 -15.33
C GLU A 226 5.15 -15.86 -16.07
N ARG A 227 6.26 -15.70 -15.32
CA ARG A 227 7.59 -15.39 -15.85
C ARG A 227 8.57 -16.53 -15.56
N PRO A 228 8.44 -17.67 -16.27
CA PRO A 228 9.18 -18.90 -15.96
C PRO A 228 10.69 -18.75 -16.05
N ALA A 229 11.21 -18.03 -17.05
CA ALA A 229 12.66 -17.81 -17.21
C ALA A 229 13.27 -17.10 -16.00
N THR A 230 12.60 -16.06 -15.47
CA THR A 230 13.06 -15.37 -14.26
C THR A 230 12.92 -16.24 -13.01
N ALA A 231 11.85 -17.03 -12.92
CA ALA A 231 11.65 -17.97 -11.82
C ALA A 231 12.75 -19.03 -11.75
N LEU A 232 13.18 -19.54 -12.92
CA LEU A 232 14.27 -20.51 -13.05
C LEU A 232 15.58 -19.90 -12.56
N ARG A 233 15.95 -18.69 -13.03
CA ARG A 233 17.19 -18.02 -12.61
C ARG A 233 17.31 -17.86 -11.09
N TYR A 234 16.23 -17.47 -10.41
CA TYR A 234 16.24 -17.38 -8.95
C TYR A 234 16.28 -18.75 -8.27
N GLY A 235 15.66 -19.77 -8.87
CA GLY A 235 15.74 -21.15 -8.40
C GLY A 235 17.16 -21.72 -8.51
N GLU A 236 17.84 -21.47 -9.63
CA GLU A 236 19.25 -21.83 -9.84
C GLU A 236 20.18 -21.13 -8.85
N GLN A 237 19.97 -19.82 -8.61
CA GLN A 237 20.70 -19.10 -7.56
C GLN A 237 20.49 -19.72 -6.18
N ALA A 238 19.27 -20.15 -5.84
CA ALA A 238 19.02 -20.87 -4.60
C ALA A 238 19.77 -22.23 -4.54
N LEU A 239 19.90 -22.93 -5.66
CA LEU A 239 20.65 -24.20 -5.75
C LEU A 239 22.17 -24.02 -5.68
N ILE A 240 22.69 -22.86 -6.05
CA ILE A 240 24.11 -22.52 -5.82
C ILE A 240 24.40 -22.49 -4.31
N ILE A 241 23.47 -21.97 -3.51
CA ILE A 241 23.59 -21.90 -2.04
C ILE A 241 23.32 -23.28 -1.41
N ASP A 242 22.21 -23.93 -1.79
CA ASP A 242 21.82 -25.25 -1.29
C ASP A 242 21.41 -26.16 -2.46
N ARG A 243 22.37 -26.98 -2.91
CA ARG A 243 22.20 -27.90 -4.05
C ARG A 243 21.11 -28.95 -3.83
N LYS A 244 20.76 -29.26 -2.57
CA LYS A 244 19.77 -30.28 -2.22
C LYS A 244 18.41 -29.68 -1.87
N ASN A 245 18.21 -28.38 -2.11
CA ASN A 245 16.98 -27.71 -1.74
C ASN A 245 15.77 -28.24 -2.53
N ALA A 246 14.92 -29.04 -1.88
CA ALA A 246 13.77 -29.67 -2.51
C ALA A 246 12.80 -28.67 -3.17
N LYS A 247 12.58 -27.49 -2.56
CA LYS A 247 11.69 -26.46 -3.12
C LYS A 247 12.26 -25.86 -4.40
N ALA A 248 13.56 -25.57 -4.44
CA ALA A 248 14.21 -25.05 -5.64
C ALA A 248 14.21 -26.09 -6.75
N LEU A 249 14.64 -27.33 -6.47
CA LEU A 249 14.66 -28.44 -7.44
C LEU A 249 13.28 -28.67 -8.06
N PHE A 250 12.24 -28.76 -7.24
CA PHE A 250 10.86 -28.96 -7.71
C PHE A 250 10.40 -27.82 -8.63
N ARG A 251 10.66 -26.56 -8.26
CA ARG A 251 10.23 -25.39 -9.04
C ARG A 251 11.00 -25.26 -10.36
N CYS A 252 12.30 -25.51 -10.34
CA CYS A 252 13.12 -25.54 -11.57
C CYS A 252 12.64 -26.67 -12.50
N GLY A 253 12.41 -27.87 -11.96
CA GLY A 253 11.85 -28.99 -12.71
C GLY A 253 10.50 -28.66 -13.34
N GLN A 254 9.60 -27.98 -12.60
CA GLN A 254 8.31 -27.51 -13.13
C GLN A 254 8.46 -26.54 -14.32
N VAL A 255 9.47 -25.65 -14.29
CA VAL A 255 9.73 -24.73 -15.40
C VAL A 255 10.27 -25.48 -16.61
N CYS A 256 11.29 -26.32 -16.42
CA CYS A 256 11.94 -27.06 -17.51
C CYS A 256 10.96 -28.03 -18.19
N TRP A 257 10.14 -28.73 -17.42
CA TRP A 257 9.12 -29.64 -17.96
C TRP A 257 8.17 -28.91 -18.91
N ARG A 258 7.68 -27.72 -18.54
CA ARG A 258 6.77 -26.93 -19.38
C ARG A 258 7.42 -26.32 -20.61
N ALA A 259 8.69 -25.97 -20.50
CA ALA A 259 9.47 -25.53 -21.66
C ALA A 259 9.64 -26.67 -22.69
N GLY A 260 9.75 -27.92 -22.22
CA GLY A 260 9.84 -29.11 -23.06
C GLY A 260 8.50 -29.58 -23.65
N THR A 261 7.37 -29.35 -22.97
CA THR A 261 6.03 -29.80 -23.42
C THR A 261 5.24 -28.75 -24.20
N GLY A 262 5.64 -27.48 -24.18
CA GLY A 262 4.92 -26.39 -24.87
C GLY A 262 3.60 -25.95 -24.20
N GLU A 263 3.27 -26.48 -23.02
CA GLU A 263 2.02 -26.16 -22.32
C GLU A 263 2.09 -24.82 -21.56
N GLN A 264 1.18 -23.90 -21.88
CA GLN A 264 0.96 -22.67 -21.12
C GLN A 264 0.28 -22.96 -19.77
N MET A 265 0.62 -22.16 -18.74
CA MET A 265 -0.05 -22.23 -17.43
C MET A 265 -1.57 -22.15 -17.60
N PRO A 266 -2.36 -23.07 -16.99
CA PRO A 266 -3.81 -22.92 -16.98
C PRO A 266 -4.15 -21.63 -16.25
N LYS A 267 -4.72 -20.67 -16.98
CA LYS A 267 -5.33 -19.47 -16.40
C LYS A 267 -6.45 -19.92 -15.46
N LYS A 268 -6.17 -19.98 -14.16
CA LYS A 268 -7.23 -20.11 -13.16
C LYS A 268 -8.08 -18.85 -13.26
N ARG A 269 -9.31 -19.00 -13.77
CA ARG A 269 -10.36 -17.98 -13.77
C ARG A 269 -10.70 -17.56 -12.34
#